data_AF-A0A7S3I824-F1
#
_entry.id   AF-A0A7S3I824-F1
#
_cell.length_a   1.000
_cell.length_b   1.000
_cell.length_c   1.000
_cell.angle_alpha   90.00
_cell.angle_beta   90.00
_cell.angle_gamma   90.00
#
_symmetry.space_group_name_H-M   'P 1'
#
loop_
_entity.id
_entity.type
_entity.pdbx_description
1 polymer ?
#
loop_
_entity_poly.entity_id
_entity_poly.type
_entity_poly.pdbx_seq_one_letter_code
_entity_poly.pdbx_strand_id
1 'polypeptide(L)'
;KLGAILHQVIESGFSLRALSMVQLSRPNAVEFMEVYKGVVPEYTEWVEEIVGGKCVAVQVVYSPQPEKSVVALRELCGAHDPEVAGHLHKGSLRALYGEDKVKNAVHCTDLPDDSPLELDYFFC
;
A
#
# COMPACT_ATOMS: atom_id res chain seq x y z
N LYS A 1 -3.79 12.96 5.19
CA LYS A 1 -3.05 12.30 6.29
C LYS A 1 -1.63 11.83 5.88
N LEU A 2 -1.13 12.17 4.67
CA LEU A 2 0.13 11.65 4.12
C LEU A 2 1.35 11.82 5.04
N GLY A 3 1.58 13.02 5.60
CA GLY A 3 2.74 13.27 6.45
C GLY A 3 2.80 12.37 7.69
N ALA A 4 1.65 12.05 8.29
CA ALA A 4 1.57 11.15 9.45
C ALA A 4 1.90 9.70 9.05
N ILE A 5 1.39 9.24 7.91
CA ILE A 5 1.69 7.90 7.37
C ILE A 5 3.19 7.77 7.09
N LEU A 6 3.79 8.72 6.37
CA LEU A 6 5.22 8.70 6.06
C LEU A 6 6.08 8.74 7.31
N HIS A 7 5.69 9.54 8.31
CA HIS A 7 6.38 9.60 9.59
C HIS A 7 6.35 8.23 10.29
N GLN A 8 5.19 7.60 10.39
CA GLN A 8 5.05 6.29 11.02
C GLN A 8 5.84 5.19 10.29
N VAL A 9 5.89 5.23 8.94
CA VAL A 9 6.73 4.33 8.15
C VAL A 9 8.21 4.49 8.52
N ILE A 10 8.70 5.72 8.64
CA ILE A 10 10.08 6.01 9.05
C ILE A 10 10.33 5.53 10.50
N GLU A 11 9.43 5.84 11.43
CA GLU A 11 9.55 5.41 12.84
C GLU A 11 9.53 3.88 12.99
N SER A 12 8.87 3.17 12.08
CA SER A 12 8.82 1.71 12.03
C SER A 12 10.10 1.08 11.45
N GLY A 13 11.13 1.88 11.16
CA GLY A 13 12.45 1.42 10.73
C GLY A 13 12.66 1.39 9.21
N PHE A 14 11.73 1.91 8.42
CA PHE A 14 11.88 1.98 6.97
C PHE A 14 12.65 3.23 6.53
N SER A 15 13.58 3.02 5.60
CA SER A 15 14.17 4.10 4.81
C SER A 15 13.32 4.36 3.58
N LEU A 16 12.93 5.61 3.35
CA LEU A 16 12.29 6.02 2.09
C LEU A 16 13.37 6.16 1.01
N ARG A 17 13.19 5.50 -0.14
CA ARG A 17 14.16 5.54 -1.27
C ARG A 17 13.70 6.43 -2.41
N ALA A 18 12.42 6.38 -2.72
CA ALA A 18 11.80 7.20 -3.75
C ALA A 18 10.36 7.53 -3.38
N LEU A 19 9.89 8.71 -3.81
CA LEU A 19 8.50 9.13 -3.68
C LEU A 19 8.06 9.76 -5.00
N SER A 20 6.88 9.37 -5.48
CA SER A 20 6.28 9.94 -6.69
C SER A 20 4.79 10.19 -6.47
N MET A 21 4.32 11.40 -6.78
CA MET A 21 2.89 11.69 -6.79
C MET A 21 2.33 11.33 -8.17
N VAL A 22 1.39 10.40 -8.20
CA VAL A 22 0.82 9.84 -9.43
C VAL A 22 -0.69 10.02 -9.44
N GLN A 23 -1.27 10.06 -10.63
CA GLN A 23 -2.71 9.96 -10.83
C GLN A 23 -2.93 8.94 -11.94
N LEU A 24 -3.44 7.77 -11.56
CA LEU A 24 -3.57 6.66 -12.50
C LEU A 24 -4.80 6.88 -13.39
N SER A 25 -4.62 6.64 -14.69
CA SER A 25 -5.74 6.48 -15.60
C SER A 25 -6.47 5.18 -15.26
N ARG A 26 -7.74 5.06 -15.67
CA ARG A 26 -8.50 3.82 -15.45
C ARG A 26 -7.86 2.59 -16.09
N PRO A 27 -7.35 2.62 -17.35
CA PRO A 27 -6.61 1.49 -17.91
C PRO A 27 -5.40 1.08 -17.05
N ASN A 28 -4.61 2.06 -16.60
CA ASN A 28 -3.42 1.82 -15.79
C ASN A 28 -3.77 1.23 -14.42
N ALA A 29 -4.83 1.71 -13.76
CA ALA A 29 -5.28 1.18 -12.47
C ALA A 29 -5.83 -0.26 -12.60
N VAL A 30 -6.55 -0.56 -13.69
CA VAL A 30 -7.03 -1.92 -13.98
C VAL A 30 -5.88 -2.88 -14.21
N GLU A 31 -4.88 -2.47 -14.99
CA GLU A 31 -3.66 -3.25 -15.24
C GLU A 31 -2.89 -3.48 -13.93
N PHE A 32 -2.63 -2.43 -13.17
CA PHE A 32 -1.90 -2.49 -11.91
C PHE A 32 -2.59 -3.39 -10.87
N MET A 33 -3.92 -3.39 -10.82
CA MET A 33 -4.70 -4.18 -9.85
C MET A 33 -5.16 -5.54 -10.37
N GLU A 34 -4.77 -5.94 -11.59
CA GLU A 34 -5.31 -7.14 -12.26
C GLU A 34 -5.20 -8.41 -11.42
N VAL A 35 -4.12 -8.55 -10.64
CA VAL A 35 -3.87 -9.70 -9.74
C VAL A 35 -4.96 -9.89 -8.68
N TYR A 36 -5.71 -8.85 -8.33
CA TYR A 36 -6.81 -8.92 -7.37
C TYR A 36 -8.16 -9.25 -8.01
N LYS A 37 -8.25 -9.23 -9.34
CA LYS A 37 -9.50 -9.45 -10.07
C LYS A 37 -10.02 -10.87 -9.85
N GLY A 38 -11.20 -10.98 -9.25
CA GLY A 38 -11.83 -12.26 -8.92
C GLY A 38 -11.31 -12.91 -7.63
N VAL A 39 -10.30 -12.33 -6.98
CA VAL A 39 -9.82 -12.73 -5.65
C VAL A 39 -10.47 -11.87 -4.57
N VAL A 40 -10.58 -10.56 -4.83
CA VAL A 40 -11.16 -9.58 -3.90
C VAL A 40 -12.55 -9.15 -4.41
N PRO A 41 -13.62 -9.29 -3.60
CA PRO A 41 -14.97 -8.87 -3.98
C PRO A 41 -15.05 -7.38 -4.35
N GLU A 42 -14.32 -6.53 -3.63
CA GLU A 42 -14.27 -5.08 -3.78
C GLU A 42 -13.31 -4.61 -4.88
N TYR A 43 -12.81 -5.49 -5.75
CA TYR A 43 -11.84 -5.16 -6.80
C TYR A 43 -12.27 -3.97 -7.66
N THR A 44 -13.55 -3.93 -8.06
CA THR A 44 -14.04 -2.86 -8.94
C THR A 44 -14.00 -1.51 -8.21
N GLU A 45 -14.40 -1.51 -6.94
CA GLU A 45 -14.38 -0.35 -6.07
C GLU A 45 -12.96 0.12 -5.75
N TRP A 46 -11.99 -0.80 -5.60
CA TRP A 46 -10.58 -0.46 -5.43
C TRP A 46 -10.02 0.29 -6.65
N VAL A 47 -10.33 -0.20 -7.86
CA VAL A 47 -9.92 0.47 -9.09
C VAL A 47 -10.53 1.87 -9.17
N GLU A 48 -11.82 2.02 -8.88
CA GLU A 48 -12.46 3.35 -8.90
C GLU A 48 -11.88 4.31 -7.86
N GLU A 49 -11.57 3.82 -6.66
CA GLU A 49 -10.96 4.64 -5.60
C GLU A 49 -9.57 5.13 -6.01
N ILE A 50 -8.74 4.26 -6.59
CA ILE A 50 -7.39 4.62 -7.07
C ILE A 50 -7.46 5.65 -8.20
N VAL A 51 -8.41 5.50 -9.13
CA VAL A 51 -8.60 6.43 -10.25
C VAL A 51 -9.18 7.77 -9.79
N GLY A 52 -9.94 7.77 -8.70
CA GLY A 52 -10.65 8.93 -8.18
C GLY A 52 -9.76 10.08 -7.70
N GLY A 53 -8.45 9.86 -7.51
CA GLY A 53 -7.57 10.88 -6.94
C GLY A 53 -6.08 10.69 -7.23
N LYS A 54 -5.28 11.56 -6.62
CA LYS A 54 -3.83 11.45 -6.64
C LYS A 54 -3.37 10.50 -5.53
N CYS A 55 -2.47 9.60 -5.87
CA CYS A 55 -1.79 8.72 -4.94
C CYS A 55 -0.32 9.14 -4.81
N VAL A 56 0.34 8.66 -3.76
CA VAL A 56 1.79 8.79 -3.62
C VAL A 56 2.38 7.39 -3.58
N ALA A 57 3.10 7.03 -4.64
CA ALA A 57 3.91 5.83 -4.66
C ALA A 57 5.17 6.08 -3.83
N VAL A 58 5.53 5.11 -2.98
CA VAL A 58 6.67 5.24 -2.06
C VAL A 58 7.47 3.94 -2.12
N GLN A 59 8.73 4.04 -2.56
CA GLN A 59 9.67 2.94 -2.43
C GLN A 59 10.30 2.98 -1.04
N VAL A 60 10.25 1.86 -0.32
CA VAL A 60 10.77 1.73 1.04
C VAL A 60 11.71 0.53 1.17
N VAL A 61 12.64 0.61 2.11
CA VAL A 61 13.52 -0.51 2.50
C VAL A 61 13.51 -0.63 4.01
N TYR A 62 13.25 -1.81 4.54
CA TYR A 62 13.32 -2.07 5.98
C TYR A 62 14.78 -2.08 6.43
N SER A 63 15.20 -1.03 7.13
CA SER A 63 16.61 -0.78 7.45
C SER A 63 17.26 -1.90 8.27
N PRO A 64 16.58 -2.54 9.24
CA PRO A 64 17.17 -3.63 10.02
C PRO A 64 17.47 -4.89 9.23
N GLN A 65 16.60 -5.25 8.27
CA GLN A 65 16.67 -6.48 7.47
C GLN A 65 16.10 -6.20 6.06
N PRO A 66 16.91 -5.66 5.13
CA PRO A 66 16.45 -5.22 3.80
C PRO A 66 15.72 -6.31 3.01
N GLU A 67 16.14 -7.57 3.14
CA GLU A 67 15.52 -8.74 2.50
C GLU A 67 14.10 -9.04 3.01
N LYS A 68 13.72 -8.51 4.19
CA LYS A 68 12.38 -8.65 4.78
C LYS A 68 11.48 -7.45 4.53
N SER A 69 11.85 -6.53 3.65
CA SER A 69 11.11 -5.29 3.41
C SER A 69 9.62 -5.51 3.11
N VAL A 70 9.30 -6.48 2.25
CA VAL A 70 7.90 -6.79 1.90
C VAL A 70 7.12 -7.33 3.10
N VAL A 71 7.69 -8.30 3.83
CA VAL A 71 7.03 -8.89 5.01
C VAL A 71 6.80 -7.85 6.10
N ALA A 72 7.83 -7.08 6.43
CA ALA A 72 7.74 -6.03 7.45
C ALA A 72 6.73 -4.93 7.04
N LEU A 73 6.64 -4.60 5.75
CA LEU A 73 5.71 -3.59 5.27
C LEU A 73 4.26 -4.07 5.39
N ARG A 74 4.00 -5.33 5.05
CA ARG A 74 2.66 -5.95 5.22
C ARG A 74 2.24 -5.99 6.68
N GLU A 75 3.15 -6.33 7.58
CA GLU A 75 2.90 -6.29 9.04
C GLU A 75 2.56 -4.88 9.51
N LEU A 76 3.29 -3.87 9.04
CA LEU A 76 3.02 -2.46 9.35
C LEU A 76 1.67 -1.99 8.78
N CYS A 77 1.33 -2.39 7.55
CA CYS A 77 0.06 -2.04 6.93
C CYS A 77 -1.13 -2.67 7.64
N GLY A 78 -1.01 -3.91 8.11
CA GLY A 78 -2.08 -4.65 8.77
C GLY A 78 -3.11 -5.24 7.80
N ALA A 79 -4.18 -5.83 8.34
CA ALA A 79 -5.24 -6.46 7.54
C ALA A 79 -5.92 -5.44 6.59
N HIS A 80 -6.39 -5.90 5.41
CA HIS A 80 -7.01 -5.03 4.40
C HIS A 80 -8.22 -4.26 4.92
N ASP A 81 -9.03 -4.91 5.76
CA ASP A 81 -10.18 -4.30 6.42
C ASP A 81 -9.70 -3.52 7.66
N PRO A 82 -9.87 -2.18 7.69
CA PRO A 82 -9.49 -1.36 8.84
C PRO A 82 -10.12 -1.81 10.17
N GLU A 83 -11.35 -2.33 10.15
CA GLU A 83 -12.01 -2.84 11.35
C GLU A 83 -11.27 -4.06 11.90
N VAL A 84 -10.96 -5.03 11.02
CA VAL A 84 -10.18 -6.22 11.39
C VAL A 84 -8.77 -5.84 11.82
N ALA A 85 -8.13 -4.91 11.11
CA ALA A 85 -6.81 -4.38 11.44
C ALA A 85 -6.81 -3.75 12.83
N GLY A 86 -7.86 -2.99 13.19
CA GLY A 86 -8.01 -2.41 14.53
C GLY A 86 -8.16 -3.43 15.65
N HIS A 87 -8.73 -4.60 15.37
CA HIS A 87 -8.83 -5.68 16.36
C HIS A 87 -7.52 -6.47 16.51
N LEU A 88 -6.81 -6.74 15.41
CA LEU A 88 -5.58 -7.52 15.41
C LEU A 88 -4.35 -6.68 15.83
N HIS A 89 -4.20 -5.49 15.23
CA HIS A 89 -3.05 -4.61 15.37
C HIS A 89 -3.48 -3.15 15.30
N LYS A 90 -3.88 -2.58 16.45
CA LYS A 90 -4.33 -1.17 16.60
C LYS A 90 -3.34 -0.13 16.08
N GLY A 91 -2.05 -0.47 16.04
CA GLY A 91 -0.99 0.41 15.54
C GLY A 91 -0.73 0.30 14.04
N SER A 92 -1.42 -0.58 13.32
CA SER A 92 -1.22 -0.74 11.88
C SER A 92 -1.73 0.48 11.10
N LEU A 93 -1.14 0.74 9.93
CA LEU A 93 -1.52 1.90 9.12
C LEU A 93 -3.00 1.88 8.71
N ARG A 94 -3.52 0.70 8.33
CA ARG A 94 -4.93 0.55 7.94
C ARG A 94 -5.86 0.76 9.13
N ALA A 95 -5.49 0.31 10.33
CA ALA A 95 -6.28 0.55 11.55
C ALA A 95 -6.35 2.03 11.94
N LEU A 96 -5.25 2.78 11.77
CA LEU A 96 -5.15 4.17 12.19
C LEU A 96 -5.73 5.15 11.17
N TYR A 97 -5.59 4.84 9.88
CA TYR A 97 -5.85 5.80 8.81
C TYR A 97 -6.93 5.39 7.81
N GLY A 98 -7.27 4.10 7.74
CA GLY A 98 -8.33 3.58 6.88
C GLY A 98 -9.72 3.92 7.38
N GLU A 99 -10.67 4.00 6.45
CA GLU A 99 -12.08 4.33 6.71
C GLU A 99 -12.97 3.10 6.54
N ASP A 100 -12.75 2.33 5.48
CA ASP A 100 -13.45 1.07 5.19
C ASP A 100 -12.58 0.15 4.31
N LYS A 101 -13.14 -0.97 3.85
CA LYS A 101 -12.45 -1.98 3.02
C LYS A 101 -11.95 -1.45 1.68
N VAL A 102 -12.58 -0.42 1.12
CA VAL A 102 -12.20 0.22 -0.14
C VAL A 102 -11.21 1.34 0.15
N LYS A 103 -11.53 2.19 1.12
CA LYS A 103 -10.72 3.34 1.58
C LYS A 103 -9.80 2.96 2.72
N ASN A 104 -8.96 1.95 2.51
CA ASN A 104 -8.06 1.42 3.53
C ASN A 104 -6.77 2.24 3.75
N ALA A 105 -6.67 3.42 3.13
CA ALA A 105 -5.57 4.39 3.19
C ALA A 105 -4.22 3.98 2.57
N VAL A 106 -3.84 2.69 2.59
CA VAL A 106 -2.56 2.22 2.03
C VAL A 106 -2.67 0.87 1.30
N HIS A 107 -2.11 0.84 0.10
CA HIS A 107 -1.76 -0.37 -0.64
C HIS A 107 -0.27 -0.67 -0.44
N CYS A 108 0.09 -1.95 -0.39
CA CYS A 108 1.46 -2.44 -0.28
C CYS A 108 1.62 -3.75 -1.04
N THR A 109 2.81 -4.00 -1.57
CA THR A 109 3.17 -5.25 -2.24
C THR A 109 2.89 -6.46 -1.34
N ASP A 110 2.21 -7.47 -1.85
CA ASP A 110 1.86 -8.67 -1.09
C ASP A 110 2.92 -9.78 -1.15
N LEU A 111 3.61 -9.90 -2.29
CA LEU A 111 4.60 -10.95 -2.54
C LEU A 111 5.97 -10.35 -2.87
N PRO A 112 7.07 -10.95 -2.37
CA PRO A 112 8.43 -10.51 -2.71
C PRO A 112 8.71 -10.46 -4.22
N ASP A 113 8.13 -11.40 -4.97
CA ASP A 113 8.33 -11.54 -6.41
C ASP A 113 7.63 -10.45 -7.23
N ASP A 114 6.58 -9.83 -6.67
CA ASP A 114 5.85 -8.72 -7.32
C ASP A 114 6.57 -7.38 -7.12
N SER A 115 7.39 -7.25 -6.07
CA SER A 115 8.04 -5.99 -5.70
C SER A 115 8.87 -5.37 -6.83
N PRO A 116 9.72 -6.11 -7.57
CA PRO A 116 10.47 -5.53 -8.69
C PRO A 116 9.57 -4.97 -9.79
N LEU A 117 8.48 -5.67 -10.11
CA LEU A 117 7.54 -5.28 -11.17
C LEU A 117 6.80 -3.98 -10.79
N GLU A 118 6.31 -3.90 -9.55
CA GLU A 118 5.65 -2.69 -9.05
C GLU A 118 6.61 -1.50 -8.98
N LEU A 119 7.86 -1.73 -8.58
CA LEU A 119 8.86 -0.68 -8.51
C LEU A 119 9.22 -0.13 -9.89
N ASP A 120 9.45 -1.02 -10.86
CA ASP A 120 9.72 -0.61 -12.25
C ASP A 120 8.52 0.16 -12.82
N TYR A 121 7.28 -0.27 -12.53
CA TYR A 121 6.07 0.41 -13.00
C TYR A 121 5.97 1.87 -12.55
N PHE A 122 6.38 2.20 -11.31
CA PHE A 122 6.25 3.55 -10.75
C PHE A 122 7.52 4.40 -10.83
N PHE A 123 8.71 3.79 -10.93
CA PHE A 123 9.99 4.47 -10.73
C PHE A 123 11.04 4.26 -11.84
N CYS A 124 10.75 3.45 -12.88
CA CYS A 124 11.61 3.34 -14.06
C CYS A 124 11.17 4.22 -15.24
#